data_AF-Q4T7Y5-F1
#
_entry.id   AF-Q4T7Y5-F1
#
_cell.length_a   1.000
_cell.length_b   1.000
_cell.length_c   1.000
_cell.angle_alpha   90.00
_cell.angle_beta   90.00
_cell.angle_gamma   90.00
#
_symmetry.space_group_name_H-M   'P 1'
#
loop_
_entity.id
_entity.type
_entity.pdbx_description
1 polymer ?
#
loop_
_entity_poly.entity_id
_entity_poly.type
_entity_poly.pdbx_seq_one_letter_code
_entity_poly.pdbx_strand_id
1 'polypeptide(L)'
;ESLELKDIFIAVKTTKKYHRSRLKLLIETFQYLHLQTYIFTDSEDVALGIQSVTLINTNCSAAHTRQALCCKMSVEYDKFIESQKKWFCHVDDDNYMVLPSLLRLLSSYHHSQDVYLGRPSLDHPIEAAEKVKNNGMASQLTPVKFWFATGGAGFCISRGLALKMSPWASLGNFITTAEKIRLPDDCTIGYIIEVLLDVHLTHTYLFHSHLENLHTLPIGTVLQQV
;
A
#
# COMPACT_ATOMS: atom_id res chain seq x y z
N GLU A 1 -11.85 21.16 -7.71
CA GLU A 1 -12.91 20.13 -7.75
C GLU A 1 -12.97 19.40 -6.42
N SER A 2 -14.15 18.97 -5.98
CA SER A 2 -14.29 18.11 -4.79
C SER A 2 -13.79 16.70 -5.10
N LEU A 3 -13.03 16.10 -4.17
CA LEU A 3 -12.58 14.72 -4.28
C LEU A 3 -13.79 13.76 -4.18
N GLU A 4 -13.89 12.82 -5.12
CA GLU A 4 -14.91 11.79 -5.12
C GLU A 4 -14.28 10.40 -4.98
N LEU A 5 -15.08 9.37 -4.66
CA LEU A 5 -14.57 7.98 -4.63
C LEU A 5 -13.91 7.62 -5.96
N LYS A 6 -14.43 8.14 -7.10
CA LYS A 6 -13.92 7.89 -8.48
C LYS A 6 -12.46 8.24 -8.69
N ASP A 7 -11.94 9.08 -7.80
CA ASP A 7 -10.58 9.58 -7.82
C ASP A 7 -9.61 8.73 -6.99
N ILE A 8 -10.09 7.73 -6.25
CA ILE A 8 -9.29 6.91 -5.33
C ILE A 8 -9.14 5.50 -5.88
N PHE A 9 -7.91 5.04 -6.03
CA PHE A 9 -7.55 3.67 -6.38
C PHE A 9 -7.31 2.89 -5.10
N ILE A 10 -8.22 1.97 -4.77
CA ILE A 10 -8.07 1.10 -3.59
C ILE A 10 -7.54 -0.25 -4.07
N ALA A 11 -6.31 -0.58 -3.66
CA ALA A 11 -5.69 -1.87 -3.90
C ALA A 11 -5.81 -2.74 -2.65
N VAL A 12 -6.46 -3.90 -2.77
CA VAL A 12 -6.53 -4.90 -1.71
C VAL A 12 -5.63 -6.06 -2.11
N LYS A 13 -4.61 -6.33 -1.30
CA LYS A 13 -3.69 -7.45 -1.52
C LYS A 13 -4.19 -8.70 -0.83
N THR A 14 -4.20 -9.81 -1.55
CA THR A 14 -4.61 -11.12 -1.03
C THR A 14 -3.82 -12.24 -1.70
N THR A 15 -4.15 -13.48 -1.35
CA THR A 15 -3.65 -14.71 -1.97
C THR A 15 -4.80 -15.70 -2.16
N LYS A 16 -4.65 -16.64 -3.10
CA LYS A 16 -5.65 -17.70 -3.35
C LYS A 16 -6.11 -18.39 -2.07
N LYS A 17 -5.19 -18.62 -1.14
CA LYS A 17 -5.47 -19.27 0.15
C LYS A 17 -6.57 -18.54 0.95
N TYR A 18 -6.70 -17.23 0.82
CA TYR A 18 -7.61 -16.40 1.60
C TYR A 18 -8.85 -15.92 0.85
N HIS A 19 -9.02 -16.34 -0.41
CA HIS A 19 -10.20 -16.06 -1.21
C HIS A 19 -11.51 -16.42 -0.50
N ARG A 20 -11.57 -17.60 0.14
CA ARG A 20 -12.77 -18.08 0.84
C ARG A 20 -12.90 -17.55 2.26
N SER A 21 -11.80 -17.45 3.00
CA SER A 21 -11.83 -17.14 4.43
C SER A 21 -11.83 -15.65 4.75
N ARG A 22 -11.23 -14.81 3.89
CA ARG A 22 -11.11 -13.36 4.11
C ARG A 22 -11.80 -12.56 3.02
N LEU A 23 -11.37 -12.74 1.77
CA LEU A 23 -11.84 -11.93 0.65
C LEU A 23 -13.36 -12.01 0.47
N LYS A 24 -13.96 -13.21 0.58
CA LYS A 24 -15.41 -13.38 0.54
C LYS A 24 -16.14 -12.49 1.56
N LEU A 25 -15.65 -12.45 2.82
CA LEU A 25 -16.22 -11.60 3.86
C LEU A 25 -16.08 -10.12 3.52
N LEU A 26 -14.91 -9.69 3.01
CA LEU A 26 -14.73 -8.31 2.55
C LEU A 26 -15.77 -7.96 1.48
N ILE A 27 -15.93 -8.79 0.46
CA ILE A 27 -16.92 -8.57 -0.62
C ILE A 27 -18.35 -8.46 -0.10
N GLU A 28 -18.72 -9.31 0.84
CA GLU A 28 -20.06 -9.32 1.43
C GLU A 28 -20.31 -8.13 2.37
N THR A 29 -19.28 -7.65 3.07
CA THR A 29 -19.41 -6.59 4.08
C THR A 29 -19.22 -5.18 3.50
N PHE A 30 -18.39 -5.03 2.49
CA PHE A 30 -18.17 -3.75 1.84
C PHE A 30 -19.13 -3.61 0.66
N GLN A 31 -20.31 -3.03 0.94
CA GLN A 31 -21.33 -2.70 -0.07
C GLN A 31 -20.79 -1.84 -1.24
N TYR A 32 -19.60 -1.23 -1.08
CA TYR A 32 -18.97 -0.33 -2.05
C TYR A 32 -17.75 -0.92 -2.77
N LEU A 33 -17.28 -2.14 -2.44
CA LEU A 33 -16.23 -2.83 -3.22
C LEU A 33 -16.61 -2.93 -4.70
N HIS A 34 -17.91 -2.90 -4.98
CA HIS A 34 -18.51 -2.95 -6.30
C HIS A 34 -18.19 -1.78 -7.22
N LEU A 35 -17.69 -0.66 -6.67
CA LEU A 35 -17.52 0.54 -7.47
C LEU A 35 -16.07 0.73 -7.91
N GLN A 36 -15.04 0.47 -7.08
CA GLN A 36 -13.68 1.00 -7.32
C GLN A 36 -12.51 0.27 -6.66
N THR A 37 -12.70 -0.97 -6.24
CA THR A 37 -11.65 -1.72 -5.58
C THR A 37 -11.04 -2.77 -6.51
N TYR A 38 -9.72 -2.82 -6.50
CA TYR A 38 -8.91 -3.72 -7.30
C TYR A 38 -8.28 -4.76 -6.36
N ILE A 39 -8.60 -6.02 -6.57
CA ILE A 39 -8.11 -7.13 -5.75
C ILE A 39 -6.88 -7.73 -6.43
N PHE A 40 -5.73 -7.68 -5.77
CA PHE A 40 -4.48 -8.21 -6.29
C PHE A 40 -4.16 -9.56 -5.64
N THR A 41 -4.10 -10.59 -6.46
CA THR A 41 -3.92 -11.98 -6.00
C THR A 41 -2.91 -12.74 -6.86
N ASP A 42 -2.55 -13.95 -6.44
CA ASP A 42 -1.64 -14.87 -7.14
C ASP A 42 -2.37 -15.95 -7.95
N SER A 43 -3.71 -15.94 -7.98
CA SER A 43 -4.48 -16.89 -8.77
C SER A 43 -5.85 -16.35 -9.15
N GLU A 44 -6.33 -16.71 -10.32
CA GLU A 44 -7.73 -16.52 -10.68
C GLU A 44 -8.65 -17.37 -9.80
N ASP A 45 -9.89 -16.91 -9.63
CA ASP A 45 -10.93 -17.65 -8.94
C ASP A 45 -12.28 -17.43 -9.60
N VAL A 46 -12.56 -18.27 -10.61
CA VAL A 46 -13.82 -18.27 -11.36
C VAL A 46 -15.02 -18.51 -10.44
N ALA A 47 -14.82 -19.22 -9.33
CA ALA A 47 -15.86 -19.61 -8.39
C ALA A 47 -16.15 -18.57 -7.29
N LEU A 48 -15.33 -17.50 -7.21
CA LEU A 48 -15.64 -16.34 -6.37
C LEU A 48 -16.84 -15.57 -6.92
N GLY A 49 -17.18 -15.73 -8.21
CA GLY A 49 -18.47 -15.29 -8.78
C GLY A 49 -18.72 -13.78 -8.69
N ILE A 50 -17.66 -12.99 -8.51
CA ILE A 50 -17.77 -11.56 -8.24
C ILE A 50 -17.75 -10.83 -9.57
N GLN A 51 -18.91 -10.64 -10.17
CA GLN A 51 -19.05 -9.80 -11.37
C GLN A 51 -18.76 -8.31 -11.08
N SER A 52 -18.59 -7.95 -9.80
CA SER A 52 -18.59 -6.56 -9.34
C SER A 52 -17.24 -6.06 -8.83
N VAL A 53 -16.19 -6.88 -8.69
CA VAL A 53 -14.85 -6.41 -8.29
C VAL A 53 -13.84 -6.77 -9.35
N THR A 54 -12.83 -5.90 -9.55
CA THR A 54 -11.77 -6.18 -10.51
C THR A 54 -10.71 -7.03 -9.85
N LEU A 55 -10.70 -8.33 -10.15
CA LEU A 55 -9.67 -9.26 -9.68
C LEU A 55 -8.50 -9.30 -10.67
N ILE A 56 -7.30 -8.99 -10.17
CA ILE A 56 -6.06 -8.93 -10.93
C ILE A 56 -5.15 -10.06 -10.45
N ASN A 57 -4.95 -11.05 -11.31
CA ASN A 57 -3.92 -12.05 -11.10
C ASN A 57 -2.55 -11.42 -11.43
N THR A 58 -1.73 -11.25 -10.41
CA THR A 58 -0.38 -10.66 -10.49
C THR A 58 0.64 -11.60 -11.13
N ASN A 59 0.34 -12.90 -11.23
CA ASN A 59 1.29 -13.97 -11.55
C ASN A 59 2.52 -14.01 -10.63
N CYS A 60 2.46 -13.33 -9.48
CA CYS A 60 3.46 -13.42 -8.43
C CYS A 60 3.28 -14.71 -7.61
N SER A 61 4.33 -15.10 -6.88
CA SER A 61 4.25 -16.25 -6.00
C SER A 61 3.16 -16.09 -4.91
N ALA A 62 2.51 -17.21 -4.56
CA ALA A 62 1.59 -17.31 -3.44
C ALA A 62 2.29 -17.39 -2.07
N ALA A 63 3.62 -17.44 -2.04
CA ALA A 63 4.39 -17.46 -0.81
C ALA A 63 4.28 -16.12 -0.05
N HIS A 64 4.41 -16.17 1.27
CA HIS A 64 4.46 -14.98 2.12
C HIS A 64 5.91 -14.53 2.35
N THR A 65 6.68 -14.38 1.26
CA THR A 65 8.07 -13.93 1.29
C THR A 65 8.17 -12.46 0.89
N ARG A 66 9.25 -11.78 1.30
CA ARG A 66 9.55 -10.41 0.86
C ARG A 66 9.40 -10.24 -0.65
N GLN A 67 10.02 -11.13 -1.43
CA GLN A 67 9.99 -11.04 -2.89
C GLN A 67 8.56 -11.17 -3.45
N ALA A 68 7.75 -12.07 -2.89
CA ALA A 68 6.38 -12.28 -3.34
C ALA A 68 5.49 -11.07 -3.02
N LEU A 69 5.63 -10.50 -1.82
CA LEU A 69 4.90 -9.29 -1.41
C LEU A 69 5.31 -8.07 -2.24
N CYS A 70 6.61 -7.86 -2.44
CA CYS A 70 7.13 -6.79 -3.29
C CYS A 70 6.69 -6.95 -4.75
N CYS A 71 6.62 -8.19 -5.26
CA CYS A 71 6.10 -8.47 -6.59
C CYS A 71 4.64 -8.02 -6.71
N LYS A 72 3.77 -8.39 -5.76
CA LYS A 72 2.36 -7.97 -5.76
C LYS A 72 2.24 -6.44 -5.67
N MET A 73 2.98 -5.80 -4.75
CA MET A 73 3.03 -4.35 -4.61
C MET A 73 3.48 -3.63 -5.89
N SER A 74 4.45 -4.19 -6.62
CA SER A 74 4.87 -3.65 -7.92
C SER A 74 3.70 -3.60 -8.92
N VAL A 75 2.87 -4.64 -8.95
CA VAL A 75 1.70 -4.71 -9.84
C VAL A 75 0.60 -3.75 -9.38
N GLU A 76 0.38 -3.61 -8.06
CA GLU A 76 -0.53 -2.62 -7.48
C GLU A 76 -0.17 -1.20 -7.93
N TYR A 77 1.10 -0.86 -7.77
CA TYR A 77 1.64 0.43 -8.14
C TYR A 77 1.49 0.71 -9.64
N ASP A 78 1.89 -0.23 -10.51
CA ASP A 78 1.78 -0.06 -11.96
C ASP A 78 0.32 0.12 -12.40
N LYS A 79 -0.61 -0.66 -11.84
CA LYS A 79 -2.04 -0.53 -12.12
C LYS A 79 -2.63 0.79 -11.64
N PHE A 80 -2.15 1.31 -10.50
CA PHE A 80 -2.51 2.65 -10.06
C PHE A 80 -2.04 3.72 -11.05
N ILE A 81 -0.78 3.67 -11.50
CA ILE A 81 -0.24 4.64 -12.46
C ILE A 81 -1.07 4.66 -13.75
N GLU A 82 -1.39 3.47 -14.29
CA GLU A 82 -2.25 3.26 -15.47
C GLU A 82 -3.66 3.83 -15.28
N SER A 83 -4.23 3.72 -14.08
CA SER A 83 -5.61 4.14 -13.79
C SER A 83 -5.86 5.65 -13.89
N GLN A 84 -4.80 6.47 -13.89
CA GLN A 84 -4.87 7.94 -13.86
C GLN A 84 -5.60 8.53 -12.63
N LYS A 85 -5.92 7.72 -11.61
CA LYS A 85 -6.62 8.18 -10.40
C LYS A 85 -5.74 9.09 -9.54
N LYS A 86 -6.37 9.95 -8.75
CA LYS A 86 -5.73 11.00 -7.95
C LYS A 86 -4.99 10.45 -6.72
N TRP A 87 -5.48 9.35 -6.13
CA TRP A 87 -4.92 8.75 -4.92
C TRP A 87 -4.74 7.25 -5.06
N PHE A 88 -3.63 6.74 -4.57
CA PHE A 88 -3.37 5.32 -4.37
C PHE A 88 -3.54 5.00 -2.91
N CYS A 89 -4.39 4.03 -2.55
CA CYS A 89 -4.50 3.52 -1.20
C CYS A 89 -4.34 2.01 -1.20
N HIS A 90 -3.35 1.53 -0.45
CA HIS A 90 -3.07 0.12 -0.24
C HIS A 90 -3.71 -0.35 1.07
N VAL A 91 -4.30 -1.55 1.05
CA VAL A 91 -4.76 -2.29 2.23
C VAL A 91 -4.56 -3.81 2.03
N ASP A 92 -4.48 -4.55 3.13
CA ASP A 92 -4.46 -6.01 3.14
C ASP A 92 -5.89 -6.59 3.26
N ASP A 93 -6.03 -7.89 2.99
CA ASP A 93 -7.30 -8.61 2.99
C ASP A 93 -7.93 -8.85 4.38
N ASP A 94 -7.32 -8.35 5.43
CA ASP A 94 -7.86 -8.34 6.80
C ASP A 94 -8.11 -6.92 7.33
N ASN A 95 -8.05 -5.90 6.47
CA ASN A 95 -8.43 -4.53 6.83
C ASN A 95 -9.91 -4.23 6.55
N TYR A 96 -10.51 -3.43 7.44
CA TYR A 96 -11.80 -2.78 7.22
C TYR A 96 -11.58 -1.29 6.91
N MET A 97 -12.27 -0.72 5.93
CA MET A 97 -12.09 0.69 5.54
C MET A 97 -13.39 1.49 5.67
N VAL A 98 -13.30 2.64 6.33
CA VAL A 98 -14.41 3.59 6.48
C VAL A 98 -14.30 4.68 5.41
N LEU A 99 -14.89 4.44 4.24
CA LEU A 99 -14.78 5.31 3.07
C LEU A 99 -15.11 6.81 3.31
N PRO A 100 -16.16 7.17 4.07
CA PRO A 100 -16.43 8.58 4.35
C PRO A 100 -15.29 9.28 5.10
N SER A 101 -14.62 8.56 6.01
CA SER A 101 -13.46 9.07 6.74
C SER A 101 -12.23 9.17 5.83
N LEU A 102 -12.01 8.16 4.99
CA LEU A 102 -10.92 8.20 4.00
C LEU A 102 -11.07 9.40 3.05
N LEU A 103 -12.26 9.61 2.48
CA LEU A 103 -12.54 10.75 1.61
C LEU A 103 -12.29 12.08 2.32
N ARG A 104 -12.73 12.21 3.58
CA ARG A 104 -12.52 13.43 4.39
C ARG A 104 -11.04 13.67 4.66
N LEU A 105 -10.28 12.62 4.95
CA LEU A 105 -8.84 12.72 5.14
C LEU A 105 -8.15 13.19 3.85
N LEU A 106 -8.38 12.49 2.74
CA LEU A 106 -7.72 12.77 1.47
C LEU A 106 -8.13 14.13 0.87
N SER A 107 -9.36 14.60 1.12
CA SER A 107 -9.81 15.91 0.65
C SER A 107 -9.11 17.09 1.34
N SER A 108 -8.41 16.84 2.44
CA SER A 108 -7.59 17.85 3.15
C SER A 108 -6.24 18.11 2.46
N TYR A 109 -5.91 17.35 1.40
CA TYR A 109 -4.64 17.43 0.68
C TYR A 109 -4.88 17.57 -0.82
N HIS A 110 -3.94 18.22 -1.53
CA HIS A 110 -4.01 18.30 -2.98
C HIS A 110 -3.26 17.12 -3.61
N HIS A 111 -3.92 16.35 -4.48
CA HIS A 111 -3.37 15.11 -5.06
C HIS A 111 -2.15 15.30 -5.97
N SER A 112 -1.82 16.53 -6.36
CA SER A 112 -0.60 16.86 -7.11
C SER A 112 0.61 17.21 -6.22
N GLN A 113 0.40 17.34 -4.91
CA GLN A 113 1.48 17.53 -3.93
C GLN A 113 2.14 16.19 -3.61
N ASP A 114 3.25 16.24 -2.89
CA ASP A 114 3.94 15.06 -2.40
C ASP A 114 3.37 14.65 -1.05
N VAL A 115 2.44 13.69 -1.03
CA VAL A 115 1.72 13.30 0.18
C VAL A 115 1.78 11.78 0.35
N TYR A 116 2.32 11.35 1.48
CA TYR A 116 2.35 9.98 1.94
C TYR A 116 1.71 9.91 3.32
N LEU A 117 0.58 9.20 3.43
CA LEU A 117 -0.24 9.12 4.64
C LEU A 117 -0.26 7.69 5.15
N GLY A 118 -0.09 7.52 6.46
CA GLY A 118 -0.30 6.24 7.11
C GLY A 118 0.19 6.26 8.55
N ARG A 119 0.12 5.08 9.18
CA ARG A 119 0.59 4.90 10.54
C ARG A 119 2.04 4.40 10.55
N PRO A 120 2.97 5.08 11.24
CA PRO A 120 4.33 4.56 11.40
C PRO A 120 4.32 3.20 12.10
N SER A 121 5.15 2.26 11.63
CA SER A 121 5.20 0.89 12.18
C SER A 121 5.93 0.79 13.53
N LEU A 122 6.88 1.68 13.75
CA LEU A 122 7.71 1.73 14.94
C LEU A 122 7.50 3.08 15.65
N ASP A 123 8.02 3.23 16.87
CA ASP A 123 8.11 4.50 17.58
C ASP A 123 9.37 5.31 17.22
N HIS A 124 10.21 4.77 16.32
CA HIS A 124 11.42 5.37 15.77
C HIS A 124 11.61 5.00 14.29
N PRO A 125 12.41 5.75 13.51
CA PRO A 125 12.75 5.36 12.13
C PRO A 125 13.43 3.99 12.10
N ILE A 126 13.13 3.16 11.11
CA ILE A 126 13.83 1.89 10.93
C ILE A 126 15.28 2.16 10.51
N GLU A 127 16.21 1.37 11.03
CA GLU A 127 17.60 1.36 10.58
C GLU A 127 17.83 0.22 9.60
N ALA A 128 18.36 0.54 8.41
CA ALA A 128 18.65 -0.44 7.39
C ALA A 128 19.97 -0.14 6.68
N ALA A 129 20.38 -1.04 5.78
CA ALA A 129 21.57 -0.87 4.98
C ALA A 129 21.24 -0.99 3.49
N GLU A 130 21.52 0.07 2.74
CA GLU A 130 21.45 0.06 1.29
C GLU A 130 22.72 -0.57 0.70
N LYS A 131 22.55 -1.48 -0.27
CA LYS A 131 23.67 -1.96 -1.09
C LYS A 131 23.96 -1.01 -2.25
N VAL A 132 25.08 -0.30 -2.16
CA VAL A 132 25.59 0.54 -3.25
C VAL A 132 26.56 -0.27 -4.11
N LYS A 133 26.26 -0.41 -5.40
CA LYS A 133 27.21 -0.96 -6.39
C LYS A 133 28.07 0.18 -6.93
N ASN A 134 29.35 0.22 -6.54
CA ASN A 134 30.35 1.06 -7.20
C ASN A 134 30.98 0.29 -8.37
N ASN A 135 31.11 0.94 -9.53
CA ASN A 135 31.62 0.42 -10.81
C ASN A 135 32.89 -0.46 -10.66
N GLY A 136 32.73 -1.75 -10.35
CA GLY A 136 33.80 -2.74 -10.25
C GLY A 136 34.41 -2.99 -8.86
N MET A 137 33.92 -2.36 -7.78
CA MET A 137 34.35 -2.66 -6.40
C MET A 137 33.27 -3.39 -5.59
N ALA A 138 33.69 -4.05 -4.50
CA ALA A 138 32.80 -4.77 -3.58
C ALA A 138 31.62 -3.88 -3.14
N SER A 139 30.43 -4.46 -3.05
CA SER A 139 29.23 -3.74 -2.63
C SER A 139 29.42 -3.14 -1.24
N GLN A 140 29.39 -1.81 -1.13
CA GLN A 140 29.42 -1.13 0.15
C GLN A 140 27.99 -1.05 0.71
N LEU A 141 27.86 -1.28 2.02
CA LEU A 141 26.60 -1.12 2.75
C LEU A 141 26.58 0.29 3.35
N THR A 142 25.64 1.12 2.89
CA THR A 142 25.41 2.47 3.43
C THR A 142 24.26 2.42 4.42
N PRO A 143 24.44 2.84 5.68
CA PRO A 143 23.35 2.89 6.64
C PRO A 143 22.33 3.96 6.24
N VAL A 144 21.04 3.63 6.35
CA VAL A 144 19.91 4.54 6.09
C VAL A 144 18.92 4.44 7.24
N LYS A 145 18.25 5.56 7.55
CA LYS A 145 17.20 5.63 8.56
C LYS A 145 15.99 6.37 7.99
N PHE A 146 14.80 5.81 8.15
CA PHE A 146 13.58 6.40 7.58
C PHE A 146 12.31 5.89 8.27
N TRP A 147 11.21 6.62 8.13
CA TRP A 147 9.88 6.15 8.52
C TRP A 147 9.20 5.40 7.38
N PHE A 148 8.26 4.53 7.72
CA PHE A 148 7.40 3.88 6.72
C PHE A 148 6.02 3.64 7.33
N ALA A 149 4.98 3.74 6.51
CA ALA A 149 3.64 3.37 6.91
C ALA A 149 3.50 1.85 6.98
N THR A 150 2.91 1.34 8.06
CA THR A 150 2.65 -0.09 8.25
C THR A 150 1.72 -0.62 7.17
N GLY A 151 2.15 -1.60 6.37
CA GLY A 151 1.33 -2.15 5.28
C GLY A 151 -0.04 -2.65 5.77
N GLY A 152 -0.04 -3.44 6.84
CA GLY A 152 -1.27 -4.00 7.44
C GLY A 152 -2.13 -2.99 8.23
N ALA A 153 -1.76 -1.71 8.28
CA ALA A 153 -2.67 -0.63 8.70
C ALA A 153 -3.37 0.04 7.51
N GLY A 154 -2.84 -0.19 6.30
CA GLY A 154 -3.12 0.60 5.11
C GLY A 154 -2.34 1.91 5.05
N PHE A 155 -2.15 2.41 3.83
CA PHE A 155 -1.53 3.72 3.57
C PHE A 155 -2.06 4.32 2.28
N CYS A 156 -1.91 5.64 2.12
CA CYS A 156 -2.26 6.34 0.88
C CYS A 156 -1.14 7.25 0.36
N ILE A 157 -1.01 7.33 -0.95
CA ILE A 157 -0.01 8.12 -1.68
C ILE A 157 -0.74 8.97 -2.73
N SER A 158 -0.40 10.26 -2.82
CA SER A 158 -0.92 11.15 -3.85
C SER A 158 -0.36 10.80 -5.23
N ARG A 159 -1.12 11.06 -6.30
CA ARG A 159 -0.65 10.86 -7.67
C ARG A 159 0.63 11.64 -7.96
N GLY A 160 0.76 12.86 -7.46
CA GLY A 160 1.97 13.69 -7.61
C GLY A 160 3.22 12.98 -7.10
N LEU A 161 3.15 12.44 -5.87
CA LEU A 161 4.24 11.69 -5.28
C LEU A 161 4.52 10.39 -6.04
N ALA A 162 3.47 9.62 -6.33
CA ALA A 162 3.61 8.37 -7.05
C ALA A 162 4.31 8.60 -8.41
N LEU A 163 3.92 9.60 -9.20
CA LEU A 163 4.61 9.86 -10.47
C LEU A 163 6.13 10.06 -10.28
N LYS A 164 6.57 10.70 -9.19
CA LYS A 164 8.01 10.84 -8.85
C LYS A 164 8.67 9.54 -8.39
N MET A 165 7.92 8.61 -7.77
CA MET A 165 8.42 7.29 -7.39
C MET A 165 8.70 6.36 -8.57
N SER A 166 8.14 6.66 -9.75
CA SER A 166 8.17 5.78 -10.94
C SER A 166 9.57 5.26 -11.34
N PRO A 167 10.67 6.03 -11.27
CA PRO A 167 12.01 5.51 -11.58
C PRO A 167 12.45 4.33 -10.70
N TRP A 168 11.88 4.18 -9.50
CA TRP A 168 12.21 3.13 -8.53
C TRP A 168 11.08 2.13 -8.28
N ALA A 169 9.85 2.46 -8.66
CA ALA A 169 8.66 1.67 -8.36
C ALA A 169 7.97 1.08 -9.60
N SER A 170 8.06 1.72 -10.77
CA SER A 170 7.32 1.25 -11.95
C SER A 170 8.10 0.24 -12.78
N LEU A 171 7.40 -0.53 -13.63
CA LEU A 171 7.99 -1.40 -14.65
C LEU A 171 8.93 -2.46 -14.04
N GLY A 172 8.56 -2.99 -12.87
CA GLY A 172 9.35 -3.98 -12.12
C GLY A 172 10.54 -3.43 -11.34
N ASN A 173 10.81 -2.11 -11.41
CA ASN A 173 11.90 -1.50 -10.62
C ASN A 173 11.66 -1.63 -9.11
N PHE A 174 10.40 -1.73 -8.66
CA PHE A 174 10.08 -1.91 -7.25
C PHE A 174 10.80 -3.12 -6.63
N ILE A 175 10.81 -4.25 -7.34
CA ILE A 175 11.47 -5.48 -6.89
C ILE A 175 12.99 -5.27 -6.80
N THR A 176 13.56 -4.58 -7.79
CA THR A 176 15.00 -4.26 -7.80
C THR A 176 15.36 -3.35 -6.63
N THR A 177 14.52 -2.36 -6.33
CA THR A 177 14.70 -1.45 -5.20
C THR A 177 14.57 -2.19 -3.87
N ALA A 178 13.57 -3.04 -3.71
CA ALA A 178 13.39 -3.88 -2.52
C ALA A 178 14.61 -4.78 -2.27
N GLU A 179 15.23 -5.33 -3.31
CA GLU A 179 16.43 -6.17 -3.16
C GLU A 179 17.71 -5.39 -2.79
N LYS A 180 17.77 -4.07 -3.05
CA LYS A 180 18.89 -3.22 -2.58
C LYS A 180 18.93 -3.08 -1.07
N ILE A 181 17.76 -2.93 -0.45
CA ILE A 181 17.60 -2.71 1.00
C ILE A 181 17.22 -3.98 1.76
N ARG A 182 16.74 -5.02 1.05
CA ARG A 182 16.33 -6.32 1.59
C ARG A 182 15.19 -6.24 2.62
N LEU A 183 14.31 -5.26 2.49
CA LEU A 183 13.17 -5.04 3.38
C LEU A 183 11.82 -5.36 2.72
N PRO A 184 10.75 -5.60 3.49
CA PRO A 184 9.38 -5.79 2.99
C PRO A 184 8.89 -4.67 2.06
N ASP A 185 7.74 -4.90 1.43
CA ASP A 185 7.12 -4.00 0.46
C ASP A 185 6.75 -2.64 1.06
N ASP A 186 6.16 -2.61 2.25
CA ASP A 186 5.85 -1.36 2.96
C ASP A 186 7.10 -0.53 3.31
N CYS A 187 8.16 -1.18 3.77
CA CYS A 187 9.47 -0.58 3.99
C CYS A 187 10.09 -0.07 2.69
N THR A 188 9.87 -0.76 1.57
CA THR A 188 10.38 -0.33 0.26
C THR A 188 9.65 0.92 -0.24
N ILE A 189 8.33 1.03 0.01
CA ILE A 189 7.57 2.26 -0.23
C ILE A 189 8.16 3.42 0.59
N GLY A 190 8.32 3.21 1.91
CA GLY A 190 8.92 4.21 2.80
C GLY A 190 10.33 4.62 2.37
N TYR A 191 11.16 3.65 1.99
CA TYR A 191 12.52 3.91 1.49
C TYR A 191 12.53 4.80 0.25
N ILE A 192 11.70 4.49 -0.76
CA ILE A 192 11.62 5.30 -1.98
C ILE A 192 11.18 6.73 -1.63
N ILE A 193 10.20 6.89 -0.75
CA ILE A 193 9.60 8.18 -0.45
C ILE A 193 10.49 9.03 0.46
N GLU A 194 10.97 8.49 1.58
CA GLU A 194 11.74 9.23 2.59
C GLU A 194 13.22 9.36 2.20
N VAL A 195 13.84 8.31 1.66
CA VAL A 195 15.29 8.32 1.40
C VAL A 195 15.61 8.81 0.00
N LEU A 196 14.89 8.35 -1.02
CA LEU A 196 15.21 8.70 -2.41
C LEU A 196 14.55 9.98 -2.88
N LEU A 197 13.37 10.33 -2.35
CA LEU A 197 12.61 11.51 -2.73
C LEU A 197 12.60 12.62 -1.66
N ASP A 198 13.12 12.37 -0.45
CA ASP A 198 13.15 13.32 0.66
C ASP A 198 11.76 13.88 1.02
N VAL A 199 10.76 12.99 1.03
CA VAL A 199 9.36 13.30 1.40
C VAL A 199 9.02 12.55 2.68
N HIS A 200 8.56 13.27 3.70
CA HIS A 200 8.23 12.65 4.98
C HIS A 200 6.86 11.99 5.00
N LEU A 201 6.77 10.86 5.69
CA LEU A 201 5.51 10.24 6.09
C LEU A 201 4.71 11.23 6.93
N THR A 202 3.50 11.52 6.49
CA THR A 202 2.53 12.26 7.28
C THR A 202 1.83 11.28 8.22
N HIS A 203 2.25 11.31 9.49
CA HIS A 203 1.72 10.43 10.52
C HIS A 203 0.23 10.70 10.76
N THR A 204 -0.56 9.63 10.81
CA THR A 204 -1.98 9.70 11.14
C THR A 204 -2.36 8.56 12.08
N TYR A 205 -3.21 8.87 13.05
CA TYR A 205 -3.77 7.93 14.01
C TYR A 205 -5.11 7.34 13.55
N LEU A 206 -5.51 7.61 12.31
CA LEU A 206 -6.78 7.11 11.75
C LEU A 206 -6.65 5.71 11.15
N PHE A 207 -5.44 5.30 10.78
CA PHE A 207 -5.14 3.98 10.23
C PHE A 207 -4.70 3.04 11.36
N HIS A 208 -5.14 1.78 11.30
CA HIS A 208 -4.94 0.81 12.39
C HIS A 208 -4.54 -0.57 11.87
N SER A 209 -3.54 -1.17 12.51
CA SER A 209 -3.12 -2.55 12.22
C SER A 209 -3.48 -3.50 13.36
N HIS A 210 -3.50 -4.80 13.07
CA HIS A 210 -3.62 -5.84 14.09
C HIS A 210 -2.39 -5.96 15.01
N LEU A 211 -1.33 -5.17 14.78
CA LEU A 211 -0.17 -5.08 15.69
C LEU A 211 -0.46 -4.19 16.90
N GLU A 212 -1.62 -3.54 16.93
CA GLU A 212 -2.07 -2.68 18.01
C GLU A 212 -3.10 -3.38 18.90
N ASN A 213 -3.25 -2.86 20.11
CA ASN A 213 -4.38 -3.24 20.96
C ASN A 213 -5.66 -2.50 20.52
N LEU A 214 -6.34 -3.03 19.50
CA LEU A 214 -7.57 -2.44 18.95
C LEU A 214 -8.72 -2.32 19.97
N HIS A 215 -8.69 -3.07 21.08
CA HIS A 215 -9.67 -2.91 22.17
C HIS A 215 -9.58 -1.55 22.88
N THR A 216 -8.47 -0.83 22.71
CA THR A 216 -8.30 0.52 23.25
C THR A 216 -8.97 1.59 22.39
N LEU A 217 -9.39 1.26 21.15
CA LEU A 217 -10.09 2.21 20.28
C LEU A 217 -11.47 2.52 20.86
N PRO A 218 -11.78 3.80 21.16
CA PRO A 218 -13.08 4.17 21.69
C PRO A 218 -14.18 3.84 20.68
N ILE A 219 -15.18 3.06 21.09
CA ILE A 219 -16.29 2.61 20.23
C ILE A 219 -16.96 3.78 19.51
N GLY A 220 -17.13 4.92 20.18
CA GLY A 220 -17.73 6.13 19.61
C GLY A 220 -16.92 6.78 18.48
N THR A 221 -15.66 6.39 18.29
CA THR A 221 -14.75 6.94 17.28
C THR A 221 -14.49 5.98 16.12
N VAL A 222 -15.00 4.75 16.16
CA VAL A 222 -14.72 3.72 15.14
C VAL A 222 -15.11 4.19 13.73
N LEU A 223 -16.27 4.85 13.59
CA LEU A 223 -16.73 5.40 12.30
C LEU A 223 -15.98 6.67 11.86
N GLN A 224 -15.03 7.16 12.66
CA GLN A 224 -14.16 8.29 12.32
C GLN A 224 -12.76 7.82 11.92
N GLN A 225 -12.42 6.55 12.17
CA GLN A 225 -11.18 5.92 11.70
C GLN A 225 -11.24 5.73 10.18
N VAL A 226 -10.10 5.43 9.55
CA VAL A 226 -9.96 5.16 8.12
C VAL A 226 -9.78 3.66 7.91
#